data_AF-A0A0G1RM28-F1
#
_entry.id   AF-A0A0G1RM28-F1
#
_cell.length_a   1.000
_cell.length_b   1.000
_cell.length_c   1.000
_cell.angle_alpha   90.00
_cell.angle_beta   90.00
_cell.angle_gamma   90.00
#
_symmetry.space_group_name_H-M   'P 1'
#
loop_
_entity.id
_entity.type
_entity.pdbx_description
1 polymer ?
#
loop_
_entity_poly.entity_id
_entity_poly.type
_entity_poly.pdbx_seq_one_letter_code
_entity_poly.pdbx_strand_id
1 'polypeptide(L)'
;HHNVLDCDFYLRISDEMYLKRLIVGGFEKVYEITKVFRNEGVDYDHNPEFTMFEAMIAFEDYEYGMDLIEEIFEHSAKKVLGKTKINFQGKELDVKRPWNRYKYVEAIQKFCQINPLDWKTLAEAKLAAKALNTSSEKLKGLEKTSKIGEVIAFVFEEVVEEKLIEPTIIYDYPIEISPLAKKCSDPRFTQRFEMFAFGSELGNNYTELNDPVDLYQRFVEEKKREKAGFEEAHQTDYDYLEAIEHGFPPTCGIAIGIDRMVMLFTNAPSIKEVILFPTLRPENVVAKPKTSPSTKDYSISNEVRQKFPGISFAYTIIKGVKIKKRQCSKPRG
;
A
#
# COMPACT_ATOMS: atom_id res chain seq x y z
N HIS A 1 -3.37 22.87 -0.59
CA HIS A 1 -3.95 24.12 -1.10
C HIS A 1 -2.99 24.79 -2.07
N HIS A 2 -3.45 25.11 -3.26
CA HIS A 2 -2.70 25.81 -4.30
C HIS A 2 -3.20 27.26 -4.41
N ASN A 3 -2.41 28.21 -3.89
CA ASN A 3 -2.84 29.60 -3.66
C ASN A 3 -3.36 30.32 -4.92
N VAL A 4 -2.76 30.08 -6.08
CA VAL A 4 -3.13 30.79 -7.32
C VAL A 4 -4.43 30.25 -7.93
N LEU A 5 -4.71 28.96 -7.72
CA LEU A 5 -5.90 28.30 -8.24
C LEU A 5 -7.04 28.28 -7.20
N ASP A 6 -6.75 28.73 -5.98
CA ASP A 6 -7.65 28.70 -4.82
C ASP A 6 -8.35 27.34 -4.64
N CYS A 7 -7.60 26.26 -4.80
CA CYS A 7 -8.14 24.89 -4.69
C CYS A 7 -7.23 23.98 -3.88
N ASP A 8 -7.80 22.90 -3.35
CA ASP A 8 -7.05 21.92 -2.59
C ASP A 8 -6.50 20.82 -3.49
N PHE A 9 -5.25 20.47 -3.23
CA PHE A 9 -4.54 19.36 -3.83
C PHE A 9 -4.14 18.39 -2.73
N TYR A 10 -4.00 17.14 -3.11
CA TYR A 10 -3.59 16.05 -2.25
C TYR A 10 -2.24 15.52 -2.73
N LEU A 11 -1.39 15.13 -1.79
CA LEU A 11 -0.23 14.32 -2.12
C LEU A 11 -0.72 12.92 -2.49
N ARG A 12 -0.12 12.32 -3.51
CA ARG A 12 -0.52 11.00 -3.99
C ARG A 12 -0.27 9.92 -2.94
N ILE A 13 -1.22 9.00 -2.80
CA ILE A 13 -1.08 7.78 -1.99
C ILE A 13 -0.57 6.59 -2.83
N SER A 14 -0.67 6.72 -4.16
CA SER A 14 -0.29 5.79 -5.22
C SER A 14 -0.36 6.53 -6.56
N ASP A 15 0.37 6.07 -7.58
CA ASP A 15 0.34 6.56 -8.96
C ASP A 15 -0.52 5.71 -9.93
N GLU A 16 -1.11 4.63 -9.41
CA GLU A 16 -1.90 3.61 -10.10
C GLU A 16 -2.90 4.20 -11.10
N MET A 17 -3.72 5.16 -10.66
CA MET A 17 -4.78 5.75 -11.48
C MET A 17 -4.23 6.51 -12.70
N TYR A 18 -3.02 7.06 -12.62
CA TYR A 18 -2.38 7.76 -13.73
C TYR A 18 -1.75 6.76 -14.70
N LEU A 19 -1.06 5.73 -14.19
CA LEU A 19 -0.49 4.67 -15.03
C LEU A 19 -1.57 3.97 -15.85
N LYS A 20 -2.73 3.68 -15.27
CA LYS A 20 -3.87 3.09 -15.99
C LYS A 20 -4.39 3.98 -17.12
N ARG A 21 -4.43 5.30 -16.92
CA ARG A 21 -4.80 6.24 -17.99
C ARG A 21 -3.79 6.21 -19.14
N LEU A 22 -2.51 5.97 -18.87
CA LEU A 22 -1.50 5.76 -19.92
C LEU A 22 -1.77 4.46 -20.69
N ILE A 23 -2.20 3.40 -20.02
CA ILE A 23 -2.63 2.15 -20.69
C ILE A 23 -3.81 2.41 -21.62
N VAL A 24 -4.85 3.12 -21.14
CA VAL A 24 -5.99 3.56 -21.96
C VAL A 24 -5.50 4.40 -23.16
N GLY A 25 -4.51 5.25 -22.95
CA GLY A 25 -3.87 6.06 -23.99
C GLY A 25 -3.03 5.28 -25.01
N GLY A 26 -2.87 3.96 -24.84
CA GLY A 26 -2.17 3.08 -25.78
C GLY A 26 -0.72 2.74 -25.41
N PHE A 27 -0.21 3.16 -24.26
CA PHE A 27 1.08 2.65 -23.77
C PHE A 27 0.90 1.25 -23.18
N GLU A 28 1.53 0.24 -23.74
CA GLU A 28 1.27 -1.15 -23.32
C GLU A 28 2.02 -1.55 -22.05
N LYS A 29 3.16 -0.93 -21.76
CA LYS A 29 3.98 -1.24 -20.57
C LYS A 29 4.55 0.05 -20.00
N VAL A 30 4.12 0.42 -18.81
CA VAL A 30 4.56 1.65 -18.12
C VAL A 30 4.94 1.32 -16.68
N TYR A 31 5.88 2.07 -16.13
CA TYR A 31 6.24 1.99 -14.71
C TYR A 31 6.69 3.35 -14.18
N GLU A 32 6.55 3.56 -12.88
CA GLU A 32 7.15 4.68 -12.14
C GLU A 32 7.86 4.13 -10.89
N ILE A 33 8.99 4.72 -10.53
CA ILE A 33 9.60 4.56 -9.20
C ILE A 33 9.56 5.90 -8.52
N THR A 34 8.82 6.01 -7.42
CA THR A 34 8.51 7.33 -6.89
C THR A 34 8.09 7.37 -5.43
N LYS A 35 8.01 8.59 -4.89
CA LYS A 35 7.47 8.84 -3.56
C LYS A 35 5.94 8.88 -3.56
N VAL A 36 5.38 8.18 -2.59
CA VAL A 36 3.97 8.27 -2.19
C VAL A 36 3.89 8.73 -0.74
N PHE A 37 2.72 9.24 -0.35
CA PHE A 37 2.51 9.89 0.94
C PHE A 37 1.23 9.35 1.59
N ARG A 38 1.35 8.73 2.77
CA ARG A 38 0.20 8.22 3.53
C ARG A 38 0.19 8.85 4.92
N ASN A 39 -0.95 9.42 5.30
CA ASN A 39 -1.12 10.10 6.58
C ASN A 39 -1.52 9.09 7.67
N GLU A 40 -0.62 8.15 7.92
CA GLU A 40 -0.80 6.97 8.78
C GLU A 40 0.16 7.02 9.98
N GLY A 41 0.17 5.96 10.78
CA GLY A 41 1.13 5.79 11.87
C GLY A 41 2.58 5.67 11.38
N VAL A 42 3.52 5.83 12.31
CA VAL A 42 4.95 5.55 12.07
C VAL A 42 5.36 4.44 13.03
N ASP A 43 5.85 3.33 12.49
CA ASP A 43 6.31 2.17 13.26
C ASP A 43 7.66 1.67 12.72
N TYR A 44 7.90 0.36 12.76
CA TYR A 44 9.16 -0.23 12.33
C TYR A 44 9.25 -0.36 10.80
N ASP A 45 8.13 -0.50 10.08
CA ASP A 45 8.05 -0.74 8.64
C ASP A 45 7.17 0.27 7.88
N HIS A 46 6.61 1.28 8.56
CA HIS A 46 5.84 2.39 7.98
C HIS A 46 6.52 3.75 8.21
N ASN A 47 6.63 4.55 7.16
CA ASN A 47 7.04 5.96 7.19
C ASN A 47 6.05 6.79 6.35
N PRO A 48 5.72 8.05 6.72
CA PRO A 48 4.65 8.80 6.05
C PRO A 48 4.93 9.13 4.58
N GLU A 49 6.21 9.14 4.19
CA GLU A 49 6.64 9.14 2.80
C GLU A 49 7.52 7.92 2.53
N PHE A 50 7.27 7.20 1.45
CA PHE A 50 8.06 6.02 1.09
C PHE A 50 8.07 5.83 -0.42
N THR A 51 8.95 4.97 -0.88
CA THR A 51 9.25 4.73 -2.29
C THR A 51 8.52 3.49 -2.77
N MET A 52 7.72 3.64 -3.83
CA MET A 52 7.07 2.52 -4.50
C MET A 52 7.61 2.40 -5.92
N PHE A 53 7.69 1.17 -6.40
CA PHE A 53 7.68 0.85 -7.82
C PHE A 53 6.27 0.42 -8.17
N GLU A 54 5.62 1.11 -9.10
CA GLU A 54 4.37 0.67 -9.69
C GLU A 54 4.55 0.46 -11.19
N ALA A 55 3.90 -0.57 -11.75
CA ALA A 55 3.89 -0.85 -13.17
C ALA A 55 2.52 -1.33 -13.64
N MET A 56 2.20 -1.03 -14.90
CA MET A 56 1.01 -1.51 -15.59
C MET A 56 1.46 -2.19 -16.88
N ILE A 57 0.99 -3.42 -17.10
CA ILE A 57 1.35 -4.26 -18.24
C ILE A 57 0.07 -4.73 -18.93
N ALA A 58 -0.22 -4.19 -20.11
CA ALA A 58 -1.35 -4.56 -20.92
C ALA A 58 -1.20 -6.00 -21.48
N PHE A 59 -2.35 -6.63 -21.70
CA PHE A 59 -2.55 -7.99 -22.18
C PHE A 59 -2.02 -9.10 -21.27
N GLU A 60 -1.75 -8.78 -20.01
CA GLU A 60 -1.29 -9.73 -19.00
C GLU A 60 -2.29 -9.79 -17.83
N ASP A 61 -2.14 -10.81 -16.98
CA ASP A 61 -2.94 -11.03 -15.78
C ASP A 61 -2.05 -11.21 -14.53
N TYR A 62 -2.70 -11.44 -13.39
CA TYR A 62 -2.01 -11.66 -12.13
C TYR A 62 -1.08 -12.88 -12.10
N GLU A 63 -1.24 -13.90 -12.95
CA GLU A 63 -0.31 -15.04 -12.98
C GLU A 63 1.03 -14.61 -13.57
N TYR A 64 0.98 -13.84 -14.67
CA TYR A 64 2.16 -13.15 -15.19
C TYR A 64 2.81 -12.26 -14.13
N GLY A 65 1.99 -11.52 -13.37
CA GLY A 65 2.47 -10.65 -12.31
C GLY A 65 3.21 -11.39 -11.20
N MET A 66 2.71 -12.56 -10.79
CA MET A 66 3.35 -13.42 -9.80
C MET A 66 4.73 -13.90 -10.28
N ASP A 67 4.83 -14.33 -11.54
CA ASP A 67 6.11 -14.76 -12.14
C ASP A 67 7.12 -13.60 -12.25
N LEU A 68 6.64 -12.42 -12.66
CA LEU A 68 7.46 -11.22 -12.81
C LEU A 68 8.04 -10.76 -11.47
N ILE A 69 7.25 -10.76 -10.40
CA ILE A 69 7.73 -10.38 -9.05
C ILE A 69 8.82 -11.34 -8.56
N GLU A 70 8.61 -12.64 -8.69
CA GLU A 70 9.64 -13.63 -8.30
C GLU A 70 10.95 -13.39 -9.08
N GLU A 71 10.86 -13.09 -10.37
CA GLU A 71 12.01 -12.75 -11.19
C GLU A 71 12.71 -11.45 -10.75
N ILE A 72 11.96 -10.39 -10.45
CA ILE A 72 12.50 -9.11 -9.98
C ILE A 72 13.30 -9.32 -8.68
N PHE A 73 12.74 -10.03 -7.71
CA PHE A 73 13.41 -10.28 -6.43
C PHE A 73 14.65 -11.16 -6.58
N GLU A 74 14.54 -12.29 -7.30
CA GLU A 74 15.67 -13.18 -7.53
C GLU A 74 16.81 -12.47 -8.29
N HIS A 75 16.47 -11.74 -9.36
CA HIS A 75 17.44 -11.00 -10.16
C HIS A 75 18.14 -9.94 -9.31
N SER A 76 17.38 -9.15 -8.56
CA SER A 76 17.92 -8.07 -7.74
C SER A 76 18.85 -8.62 -6.66
N ALA A 77 18.46 -9.68 -5.95
CA ALA A 77 19.30 -10.32 -4.94
C ALA A 77 20.61 -10.85 -5.54
N LYS A 78 20.56 -11.55 -6.69
CA LYS A 78 21.76 -12.01 -7.38
C LYS A 78 22.67 -10.85 -7.80
N LYS A 79 22.11 -9.72 -8.24
CA LYS A 79 22.89 -8.56 -8.68
C LYS A 79 23.53 -7.79 -7.54
N VAL A 80 22.82 -7.58 -6.44
CA VAL A 80 23.30 -6.73 -5.35
C VAL A 80 24.01 -7.51 -4.25
N LEU A 81 23.64 -8.78 -4.02
CA LEU A 81 24.20 -9.62 -2.96
C LEU A 81 25.07 -10.78 -3.50
N GLY A 82 25.01 -11.08 -4.80
CA GLY A 82 25.69 -12.24 -5.39
C GLY A 82 25.06 -13.60 -5.05
N LYS A 83 23.93 -13.61 -4.34
CA LYS A 83 23.23 -14.81 -3.84
C LYS A 83 21.74 -14.53 -3.67
N THR A 84 20.94 -15.58 -3.52
CA THR A 84 19.50 -15.49 -3.26
C THR A 84 19.14 -15.73 -1.79
N LYS A 85 20.04 -16.36 -1.02
CA LYS A 85 19.89 -16.55 0.43
C LYS A 85 20.17 -15.27 1.20
N ILE A 86 19.22 -14.88 2.04
CA ILE A 86 19.23 -13.67 2.84
C ILE A 86 19.08 -14.04 4.31
N ASN A 87 19.80 -13.35 5.19
CA ASN A 87 19.55 -13.39 6.62
C ASN A 87 18.78 -12.13 7.00
N PHE A 88 17.59 -12.27 7.54
CA PHE A 88 16.79 -11.17 8.05
C PHE A 88 16.46 -11.42 9.53
N GLN A 89 17.02 -10.59 10.40
CA GLN A 89 16.79 -10.63 11.85
C GLN A 89 17.01 -12.02 12.46
N GLY A 90 18.04 -12.73 12.00
CA GLY A 90 18.39 -14.07 12.48
C GLY A 90 17.64 -15.23 11.81
N LYS A 91 16.70 -14.95 10.91
CA LYS A 91 16.03 -15.96 10.09
C LYS A 91 16.68 -16.04 8.71
N GLU A 92 17.06 -17.24 8.27
CA GLU A 92 17.51 -17.47 6.89
C GLU A 92 16.28 -17.68 6.00
N LEU A 93 16.22 -16.98 4.87
CA LEU A 93 15.19 -17.10 3.85
C LEU A 93 15.85 -17.09 2.46
N ASP A 94 15.16 -17.62 1.44
CA ASP A 94 15.67 -17.69 0.08
C ASP A 94 14.69 -17.06 -0.91
N VAL A 95 15.07 -15.95 -1.56
CA VAL A 95 14.22 -15.29 -2.58
C VAL A 95 14.34 -15.96 -3.95
N LYS A 96 15.03 -17.10 -4.04
CA LYS A 96 15.08 -17.91 -5.25
C LYS A 96 13.69 -18.42 -5.63
N ARG A 97 13.34 -18.25 -6.91
CA ARG A 97 12.09 -18.79 -7.49
C ARG A 97 12.11 -20.32 -7.63
N PRO A 98 10.94 -20.99 -7.59
CA PRO A 98 9.61 -20.44 -7.36
C PRO A 98 9.32 -20.20 -5.87
N TRP A 99 8.49 -19.20 -5.56
CA TRP A 99 8.01 -18.97 -4.19
C TRP A 99 6.83 -19.87 -3.87
N ASN A 100 6.50 -20.00 -2.59
CA ASN A 100 5.25 -20.65 -2.21
C ASN A 100 4.08 -19.79 -2.68
N ARG A 101 3.06 -20.38 -3.31
CA ARG A 101 1.83 -19.68 -3.69
C ARG A 101 0.63 -20.37 -3.05
N TYR A 102 -0.22 -19.62 -2.36
CA TYR A 102 -1.46 -20.14 -1.77
C TYR A 102 -2.64 -19.25 -2.14
N LYS A 103 -3.80 -19.84 -2.42
CA LYS A 103 -5.03 -19.04 -2.41
C LYS A 103 -5.26 -18.49 -1.01
N TYR A 104 -5.91 -17.35 -0.92
CA TYR A 104 -6.17 -16.65 0.33
C TYR A 104 -6.84 -17.56 1.37
N VAL A 105 -7.88 -18.28 0.95
CA VAL A 105 -8.60 -19.22 1.81
C VAL A 105 -7.80 -20.50 2.13
N GLU A 106 -6.93 -20.94 1.21
CA GLU A 106 -6.05 -22.09 1.43
C GLU A 106 -4.95 -21.77 2.45
N ALA A 107 -4.44 -20.53 2.44
CA ALA A 107 -3.49 -20.06 3.44
C ALA A 107 -4.14 -20.08 4.84
N ILE A 108 -5.36 -19.56 4.98
CA ILE A 108 -6.11 -19.64 6.24
C ILE A 108 -6.33 -21.11 6.65
N GLN A 109 -6.72 -21.97 5.71
CA GLN A 109 -6.90 -23.40 6.01
C GLN A 109 -5.61 -24.06 6.51
N LYS A 110 -4.48 -23.76 5.87
CA LYS A 110 -3.18 -24.30 6.24
C LYS A 110 -2.71 -23.83 7.62
N PHE A 111 -2.83 -22.53 7.91
CA PHE A 111 -2.23 -21.92 9.11
C PHE A 111 -3.18 -21.82 10.31
N CYS A 112 -4.49 -21.94 10.09
CA CYS A 112 -5.53 -21.84 11.12
C CYS A 112 -6.35 -23.13 11.29
N GLN A 113 -6.19 -24.13 10.40
CA GLN A 113 -6.93 -25.40 10.43
C GLN A 113 -8.46 -25.22 10.36
N ILE A 114 -8.91 -24.15 9.69
CA ILE A 114 -10.31 -23.82 9.47
C ILE A 114 -10.53 -23.49 7.99
N ASN A 115 -11.65 -23.89 7.41
CA ASN A 115 -11.95 -23.59 6.01
C ASN A 115 -12.97 -22.45 5.90
N PRO A 116 -12.56 -21.24 5.44
CA PRO A 116 -13.48 -20.12 5.33
C PRO A 116 -14.63 -20.34 4.33
N LEU A 117 -14.47 -21.28 3.39
CA LEU A 117 -15.51 -21.61 2.42
C LEU A 117 -16.72 -22.31 3.04
N ASP A 118 -16.59 -22.85 4.26
CA ASP A 118 -17.68 -23.51 4.97
C ASP A 118 -18.64 -22.50 5.64
N TRP A 119 -18.26 -21.23 5.74
CA TRP A 119 -19.05 -20.19 6.39
C TRP A 119 -20.23 -19.76 5.51
N LYS A 120 -21.46 -19.97 6.00
CA LYS A 120 -22.68 -19.63 5.26
C LYS A 120 -23.28 -18.31 5.72
N THR A 121 -23.00 -17.93 6.96
CA THR A 121 -23.50 -16.68 7.56
C THR A 121 -22.38 -15.86 8.18
N LEU A 122 -22.59 -14.55 8.28
CA LEU A 122 -21.67 -13.64 8.96
C LEU A 122 -21.48 -14.05 10.43
N ALA A 123 -22.54 -14.52 11.09
CA ALA A 123 -22.48 -14.94 12.49
C ALA A 123 -21.56 -16.16 12.68
N GLU A 124 -21.65 -17.15 11.80
CA GLU A 124 -20.75 -18.32 11.80
C GLU A 124 -19.31 -17.90 11.54
N ALA A 125 -19.07 -17.05 10.55
CA ALA A 125 -17.73 -16.54 10.24
C ALA A 125 -17.11 -15.81 11.43
N LYS A 126 -17.86 -14.90 12.08
CA LYS A 126 -17.39 -14.18 13.27
C LYS A 126 -17.14 -15.11 14.45
N LEU A 127 -17.95 -16.15 14.63
CA LEU A 127 -17.75 -17.13 15.69
C LEU A 127 -16.47 -17.94 15.46
N ALA A 128 -16.24 -18.40 14.22
CA ALA A 128 -15.01 -19.10 13.85
C ALA A 128 -13.77 -18.22 14.06
N ALA A 129 -13.83 -16.95 13.62
CA ALA A 129 -12.74 -15.99 13.83
C ALA A 129 -12.43 -15.75 15.32
N LYS A 130 -13.46 -15.60 16.17
CA LYS A 130 -13.30 -15.45 17.64
C LYS A 130 -12.64 -16.67 18.29
N ALA A 131 -12.85 -17.87 17.76
CA ALA A 131 -12.29 -19.09 18.29
C ALA A 131 -10.76 -19.21 18.06
N LEU A 132 -10.18 -18.41 17.16
CA LEU A 132 -8.74 -18.42 16.85
C LEU A 132 -7.86 -17.71 17.90
N ASN A 133 -8.45 -17.36 19.05
CA ASN A 133 -7.75 -16.83 20.23
C ASN A 133 -6.98 -15.53 19.96
N THR A 134 -7.55 -14.67 19.11
CA THR A 134 -7.05 -13.31 18.84
C THR A 134 -7.22 -12.44 20.08
N SER A 135 -6.29 -11.52 20.33
CA SER A 135 -6.37 -10.64 21.50
C SER A 135 -7.65 -9.81 21.52
N SER A 136 -8.12 -9.42 22.72
CA SER A 136 -9.35 -8.64 22.89
C SER A 136 -9.32 -7.28 22.16
N GLU A 137 -8.13 -6.72 21.94
CA GLU A 137 -7.95 -5.50 21.16
C GLU A 137 -8.15 -5.73 19.65
N LYS A 138 -7.56 -6.81 19.10
CA LYS A 138 -7.70 -7.21 17.70
C LYS A 138 -9.16 -7.51 17.34
N LEU A 139 -9.92 -8.13 18.25
CA LEU A 139 -11.35 -8.42 18.06
C LEU A 139 -12.25 -7.19 17.85
N LYS A 140 -11.79 -5.96 18.16
CA LYS A 140 -12.54 -4.74 17.83
C LYS A 140 -12.67 -4.52 16.32
N GLY A 141 -11.67 -4.94 15.54
CA GLY A 141 -11.71 -4.92 14.08
C GLY A 141 -12.80 -5.83 13.55
N LEU A 142 -12.89 -7.05 14.10
CA LEU A 142 -13.90 -8.04 13.73
C LEU A 142 -15.34 -7.53 13.91
N GLU A 143 -15.62 -6.74 14.95
CA GLU A 143 -16.98 -6.21 15.17
C GLU A 143 -17.42 -5.22 14.08
N LYS A 144 -16.47 -4.50 13.46
CA LYS A 144 -16.75 -3.56 12.36
C LYS A 144 -17.04 -4.25 11.02
N THR A 145 -16.68 -5.53 10.89
CA THR A 145 -16.97 -6.29 9.67
C THR A 145 -18.46 -6.55 9.51
N SER A 146 -18.92 -6.47 8.27
CA SER A 146 -20.31 -6.52 7.83
C SER A 146 -20.56 -7.58 6.76
N LYS A 147 -19.50 -8.05 6.08
CA LYS A 147 -19.54 -9.08 5.05
C LYS A 147 -18.59 -10.24 5.38
N ILE A 148 -18.86 -11.43 4.84
CA ILE A 148 -18.06 -12.63 5.11
C ILE A 148 -16.62 -12.43 4.61
N GLY A 149 -16.41 -11.85 3.42
CA GLY A 149 -15.07 -11.57 2.90
C GLY A 149 -14.22 -10.66 3.78
N GLU A 150 -14.84 -9.71 4.49
CA GLU A 150 -14.15 -8.86 5.47
C GLU A 150 -13.71 -9.66 6.70
N VAL A 151 -14.48 -10.67 7.12
CA VAL A 151 -14.08 -11.59 8.19
C VAL A 151 -12.94 -12.51 7.75
N ILE A 152 -12.99 -12.99 6.50
CA ILE A 152 -11.91 -13.78 5.89
C ILE A 152 -10.60 -12.95 5.92
N ALA A 153 -10.66 -11.70 5.49
CA ALA A 153 -9.53 -10.78 5.49
C ALA A 153 -8.96 -10.57 6.90
N PHE A 154 -9.83 -10.23 7.85
CA PHE A 154 -9.45 -10.07 9.26
C PHE A 154 -8.72 -11.29 9.83
N VAL A 155 -9.20 -12.51 9.53
CA VAL A 155 -8.55 -13.74 10.02
C VAL A 155 -7.16 -13.91 9.43
N PHE A 156 -6.98 -13.59 8.15
CA PHE A 156 -5.67 -13.68 7.52
C PHE A 156 -4.68 -12.67 8.10
N GLU A 157 -5.05 -11.39 8.16
CA GLU A 157 -4.19 -10.31 8.67
C GLU A 157 -3.75 -10.61 10.11
N GLU A 158 -4.68 -11.03 10.97
CA GLU A 158 -4.39 -11.16 12.40
C GLU A 158 -3.72 -12.48 12.81
N VAL A 159 -3.83 -13.52 11.98
CA VAL A 159 -3.44 -14.89 12.36
C VAL A 159 -2.47 -15.54 11.38
N VAL A 160 -2.48 -15.16 10.11
CA VAL A 160 -1.68 -15.78 9.04
C VAL A 160 -0.47 -14.93 8.68
N GLU A 161 -0.62 -13.62 8.52
CA GLU A 161 0.41 -12.73 7.97
C GLU A 161 1.78 -12.86 8.67
N GLU A 162 1.82 -12.73 10.01
CA GLU A 162 3.06 -12.81 10.80
C GLU A 162 3.78 -14.18 10.67
N LYS A 163 3.08 -15.22 10.20
CA LYS A 163 3.64 -16.56 9.99
C LYS A 163 4.32 -16.73 8.61
N LEU A 164 4.10 -15.80 7.69
CA LEU A 164 4.66 -15.83 6.32
C LEU A 164 6.12 -15.36 6.31
N ILE A 165 7.00 -16.18 6.85
CA ILE A 165 8.43 -15.87 6.99
C ILE A 165 9.19 -16.06 5.68
N GLU A 166 8.99 -17.18 5.00
CA GLU A 166 9.57 -17.43 3.68
C GLU A 166 8.83 -16.60 2.62
N PRO A 167 9.51 -16.17 1.55
CA PRO A 167 8.86 -15.52 0.42
C PRO A 167 7.66 -16.34 -0.08
N THR A 168 6.48 -15.74 0.02
CA THR A 168 5.19 -16.38 -0.22
C THR A 168 4.28 -15.42 -0.94
N ILE A 169 3.60 -15.89 -1.99
CA ILE A 169 2.53 -15.17 -2.67
C ILE A 169 1.19 -15.70 -2.17
N ILE A 170 0.31 -14.78 -1.79
CA ILE A 170 -1.08 -15.07 -1.48
C ILE A 170 -1.92 -14.48 -2.60
N TYR A 171 -2.90 -15.22 -3.12
CA TYR A 171 -3.72 -14.77 -4.26
C TYR A 171 -5.20 -15.16 -4.12
N ASP A 172 -6.07 -14.67 -5.01
CA ASP A 172 -7.53 -14.85 -4.96
C ASP A 172 -8.20 -14.20 -3.73
N TYR A 173 -8.04 -12.87 -3.59
CA TYR A 173 -8.55 -12.12 -2.42
C TYR A 173 -10.07 -11.93 -2.47
N PRO A 174 -10.75 -11.86 -1.31
CA PRO A 174 -12.17 -11.51 -1.26
C PRO A 174 -12.48 -10.20 -1.98
N ILE A 175 -13.62 -10.18 -2.67
CA ILE A 175 -14.06 -9.01 -3.46
C ILE A 175 -14.30 -7.77 -2.61
N GLU A 176 -14.72 -7.95 -1.36
CA GLU A 176 -15.06 -6.87 -0.43
C GLU A 176 -13.87 -5.97 -0.07
N ILE A 177 -12.65 -6.50 -0.13
CA ILE A 177 -11.42 -5.77 0.19
C ILE A 177 -10.60 -5.43 -1.07
N SER A 178 -11.15 -5.68 -2.26
CA SER A 178 -10.42 -5.59 -3.54
C SER A 178 -11.20 -4.77 -4.56
N PRO A 179 -11.44 -3.47 -4.30
CA PRO A 179 -12.37 -2.65 -5.08
C PRO A 179 -11.92 -2.41 -6.53
N LEU A 180 -10.62 -2.52 -6.81
CA LEU A 180 -10.04 -2.23 -8.13
C LEU A 180 -9.60 -3.49 -8.89
N ALA A 181 -9.70 -4.67 -8.26
CA ALA A 181 -9.28 -5.93 -8.86
C ALA A 181 -10.41 -6.60 -9.65
N LYS A 182 -10.03 -7.22 -10.77
CA LYS A 182 -10.92 -8.02 -11.63
C LYS A 182 -11.43 -9.26 -10.88
N LYS A 183 -12.68 -9.65 -11.13
CA LYS A 183 -13.30 -10.84 -10.50
C LYS A 183 -12.64 -12.13 -11.02
N CYS A 184 -12.53 -13.12 -10.14
CA CYS A 184 -12.24 -14.49 -10.53
C CYS A 184 -13.48 -15.17 -11.13
N SER A 185 -13.31 -16.43 -11.59
CA SER A 185 -14.43 -17.29 -11.99
C SER A 185 -15.41 -17.54 -10.85
N ASP A 186 -14.90 -17.70 -9.62
CA ASP A 186 -15.71 -17.56 -8.40
C ASP A 186 -15.84 -16.07 -8.04
N PRO A 187 -17.03 -15.46 -8.17
CA PRO A 187 -17.22 -14.03 -8.02
C PRO A 187 -17.06 -13.53 -6.57
N ARG A 188 -16.89 -14.42 -5.60
CA ARG A 188 -16.54 -14.06 -4.21
C ARG A 188 -15.10 -13.55 -4.11
N PHE A 189 -14.26 -13.87 -5.10
CA PHE A 189 -12.84 -13.56 -5.11
C PHE A 189 -12.44 -12.74 -6.33
N THR A 190 -11.24 -12.17 -6.26
CA THR A 190 -10.65 -11.29 -7.26
C THR A 190 -9.25 -11.78 -7.62
N GLN A 191 -8.83 -11.47 -8.85
CA GLN A 191 -7.51 -11.77 -9.38
C GLN A 191 -6.47 -10.80 -8.78
N ARG A 192 -6.35 -10.82 -7.46
CA ARG A 192 -5.41 -10.03 -6.66
C ARG A 192 -4.42 -10.96 -6.01
N PHE A 193 -3.20 -10.48 -5.85
CA PHE A 193 -2.18 -11.16 -5.09
C PHE A 193 -1.29 -10.16 -4.33
N GLU A 194 -0.82 -10.59 -3.19
CA GLU A 194 0.20 -9.88 -2.42
C GLU A 194 1.38 -10.82 -2.20
N MET A 195 2.54 -10.21 -2.04
CA MET A 195 3.77 -10.91 -1.71
C MET A 195 4.14 -10.62 -0.26
N PHE A 196 4.54 -11.67 0.45
CA PHE A 196 4.95 -11.60 1.84
C PHE A 196 6.33 -12.21 2.02
N ALA A 197 7.13 -11.63 2.90
CA ALA A 197 8.32 -12.25 3.45
C ALA A 197 8.52 -11.71 4.87
N PHE A 198 9.28 -12.43 5.70
CA PHE A 198 9.59 -12.05 7.08
C PHE A 198 8.39 -11.66 7.97
N GLY A 199 7.17 -12.07 7.59
CA GLY A 199 5.94 -11.74 8.29
C GLY A 199 5.37 -10.35 7.95
N SER A 200 5.74 -9.76 6.81
CA SER A 200 5.19 -8.48 6.34
C SER A 200 4.92 -8.49 4.84
N GLU A 201 3.94 -7.68 4.42
CA GLU A 201 3.63 -7.41 3.02
C GLU A 201 4.78 -6.66 2.33
N LEU A 202 5.16 -7.11 1.14
CA LEU A 202 6.15 -6.48 0.27
C LEU A 202 5.51 -5.68 -0.87
N GLY A 203 4.23 -5.92 -1.17
CA GLY A 203 3.45 -5.20 -2.15
C GLY A 203 2.17 -5.93 -2.55
N ASN A 204 1.29 -5.17 -3.19
CA ASN A 204 -0.09 -5.55 -3.52
C ASN A 204 -0.38 -5.31 -5.00
N ASN A 205 -0.96 -6.30 -5.66
CA ASN A 205 -0.97 -6.43 -7.11
C ASN A 205 -2.26 -7.09 -7.59
N TYR A 206 -2.70 -6.83 -8.82
CA TYR A 206 -3.91 -7.46 -9.35
C TYR A 206 -4.01 -7.39 -10.87
N THR A 207 -4.79 -8.31 -11.45
CA THR A 207 -5.40 -8.06 -12.75
C THR A 207 -6.41 -6.93 -12.59
N GLU A 208 -6.26 -5.92 -13.43
CA GLU A 208 -7.00 -4.68 -13.32
C GLU A 208 -8.47 -4.83 -13.69
N LEU A 209 -9.34 -4.21 -12.89
CA LEU A 209 -10.74 -4.08 -13.23
C LEU A 209 -10.89 -3.13 -14.42
N ASN A 210 -11.26 -3.70 -15.56
CA ASN A 210 -11.41 -2.99 -16.82
C ASN A 210 -12.87 -2.90 -17.33
N ASP A 211 -13.84 -3.29 -16.49
CA ASP A 211 -15.27 -3.09 -16.75
C ASP A 211 -15.74 -1.77 -16.08
N PRO A 212 -16.06 -0.72 -16.86
CA PRO A 212 -16.49 0.56 -16.31
C PRO A 212 -17.82 0.48 -15.55
N VAL A 213 -18.71 -0.44 -15.91
CA VAL A 213 -20.00 -0.62 -15.24
C VAL A 213 -19.78 -1.22 -13.85
N ASP A 214 -18.94 -2.26 -13.74
CA ASP A 214 -18.56 -2.84 -12.45
C ASP A 214 -17.82 -1.83 -11.58
N LEU A 215 -16.86 -1.10 -12.16
CA LEU A 215 -16.11 -0.07 -11.44
C LEU A 215 -17.03 1.03 -10.86
N TYR A 216 -17.99 1.52 -11.66
CA TYR A 216 -18.96 2.50 -11.19
C TYR A 216 -19.78 1.99 -9.99
N GLN A 217 -20.23 0.74 -10.02
CA GLN A 217 -20.96 0.15 -8.89
C GLN A 217 -20.10 0.07 -7.63
N ARG A 218 -18.82 -0.31 -7.77
CA ARG A 218 -17.88 -0.34 -6.65
C ARG A 218 -17.62 1.04 -6.07
N PHE A 219 -17.51 2.08 -6.90
CA PHE A 219 -17.42 3.47 -6.43
C PHE A 219 -18.67 3.91 -5.66
N VAL A 220 -19.86 3.48 -6.08
CA VAL A 220 -21.09 3.74 -5.32
C VAL A 220 -21.07 3.06 -3.95
N GLU A 221 -20.53 1.83 -3.85
CA GLU A 221 -20.36 1.12 -2.58
C GLU A 221 -19.32 1.80 -1.67
N GLU A 222 -18.15 2.17 -2.20
CA GLU A 222 -17.10 2.86 -1.45
C GLU A 222 -17.60 4.21 -0.91
N LYS A 223 -18.39 4.96 -1.68
CA LYS A 223 -19.03 6.19 -1.21
C LYS A 223 -20.03 5.96 -0.08
N LYS A 224 -20.69 4.80 -0.05
CA LYS A 224 -21.55 4.41 1.11
C LYS A 224 -20.69 4.10 2.33
N ARG A 225 -19.54 3.44 2.17
CA ARG A 225 -18.57 3.18 3.25
C ARG A 225 -17.99 4.48 3.81
N GLU A 226 -17.59 5.41 2.95
CA GLU A 226 -17.11 6.73 3.37
C GLU A 226 -18.16 7.46 4.23
N LYS A 227 -19.43 7.48 3.78
CA LYS A 227 -20.54 8.07 4.54
C LYS A 227 -20.81 7.36 5.87
N ALA A 228 -20.50 6.07 5.98
CA ALA A 228 -20.57 5.30 7.21
C ALA A 228 -19.37 5.54 8.15
N GLY A 229 -18.40 6.36 7.74
CA GLY A 229 -17.28 6.79 8.58
C GLY A 229 -16.03 5.89 8.48
N PHE A 230 -15.92 5.05 7.45
CA PHE A 230 -14.68 4.33 7.16
C PHE A 230 -13.66 5.30 6.54
N GLU A 231 -12.60 5.63 7.30
CA GLU A 231 -11.57 6.62 6.87
C GLU A 231 -10.77 6.15 5.62
N GLU A 232 -10.73 4.85 5.35
CA GLU A 232 -9.96 4.20 4.26
C GLU A 232 -10.78 3.98 2.98
N ALA A 233 -12.04 4.42 2.94
CA ALA A 233 -12.87 4.24 1.75
C ALA A 233 -12.27 4.98 0.53
N HIS A 234 -12.24 4.30 -0.62
CA HIS A 234 -11.68 4.86 -1.83
C HIS A 234 -12.51 6.06 -2.32
N GLN A 235 -11.83 7.11 -2.75
CA GLN A 235 -12.49 8.27 -3.35
C GLN A 235 -12.94 7.92 -4.78
N THR A 236 -14.13 8.41 -5.16
CA THR A 236 -14.61 8.28 -6.54
C THR A 236 -13.83 9.23 -7.45
N ASP A 237 -13.17 8.67 -8.46
CA ASP A 237 -12.49 9.41 -9.53
C ASP A 237 -13.28 9.23 -10.83
N TYR A 238 -14.10 10.24 -11.16
CA TYR A 238 -14.94 10.21 -12.37
C TYR A 238 -14.12 10.35 -13.66
N ASP A 239 -12.98 11.05 -13.62
CA ASP A 239 -12.11 11.20 -14.78
C ASP A 239 -11.41 9.88 -15.10
N TYR A 240 -11.13 9.06 -14.07
CA TYR A 240 -10.61 7.70 -14.26
C TYR A 240 -11.68 6.76 -14.82
N LEU A 241 -12.92 6.87 -14.34
CA LEU A 241 -14.04 6.11 -14.87
C LEU A 241 -14.25 6.42 -16.37
N GLU A 242 -14.29 7.71 -16.73
CA GLU A 242 -14.40 8.15 -18.13
C GLU A 242 -13.24 7.61 -18.98
N ALA A 243 -12.01 7.64 -18.46
CA ALA A 243 -10.87 7.05 -19.17
C ALA A 243 -11.09 5.56 -19.47
N ILE A 244 -11.57 4.77 -18.51
CA ILE A 244 -11.82 3.34 -18.74
C ILE A 244 -12.93 3.10 -19.76
N GLU A 245 -13.95 3.97 -19.82
CA GLU A 245 -15.02 3.91 -20.81
C GLU A 245 -14.53 4.04 -22.26
N HIS A 246 -13.38 4.72 -22.48
CA HIS A 246 -12.74 4.78 -23.79
C HIS A 246 -12.07 3.46 -24.23
N GLY A 247 -11.89 2.52 -23.30
CA GLY A 247 -11.32 1.20 -23.54
C GLY A 247 -10.07 0.97 -22.71
N PHE A 248 -10.17 0.06 -21.75
CA PHE A 248 -9.05 -0.38 -20.92
C PHE A 248 -8.73 -1.86 -21.27
N PRO A 249 -7.60 -2.17 -21.93
CA PRO A 249 -7.25 -3.55 -22.22
C PRO A 249 -7.06 -4.36 -20.92
N PRO A 250 -7.22 -5.70 -20.97
CA PRO A 250 -6.80 -6.56 -19.86
C PRO A 250 -5.39 -6.18 -19.44
N THR A 251 -5.15 -5.93 -18.15
CA THR A 251 -3.89 -5.35 -17.68
C THR A 251 -3.53 -5.97 -16.33
N CYS A 252 -2.25 -6.24 -16.11
CA CYS A 252 -1.70 -6.58 -14.81
C CYS A 252 -1.07 -5.34 -14.18
N GLY A 253 -1.50 -4.99 -12.97
CA GLY A 253 -0.89 -3.97 -12.12
C GLY A 253 0.08 -4.61 -11.14
N ILE A 254 1.26 -4.01 -11.00
CA ILE A 254 2.32 -4.41 -10.07
C ILE A 254 2.66 -3.25 -9.16
N ALA A 255 2.79 -3.51 -7.86
CA ALA A 255 3.32 -2.58 -6.87
C ALA A 255 4.30 -3.28 -5.93
N ILE A 256 5.47 -2.65 -5.72
CA ILE A 256 6.53 -3.13 -4.83
C ILE A 256 6.94 -1.99 -3.88
N GLY A 257 6.90 -2.25 -2.57
CA GLY A 257 7.47 -1.36 -1.57
C GLY A 257 9.00 -1.41 -1.60
N ILE A 258 9.64 -0.42 -2.22
CA ILE A 258 11.10 -0.42 -2.42
C ILE A 258 11.84 -0.36 -1.09
N ASP A 259 11.38 0.45 -0.13
CA ASP A 259 12.03 0.55 1.17
C ASP A 259 12.01 -0.79 1.93
N ARG A 260 10.89 -1.53 1.90
CA ARG A 260 10.80 -2.88 2.49
C ARG A 260 11.67 -3.90 1.76
N MET A 261 11.76 -3.82 0.43
CA MET A 261 12.69 -4.65 -0.35
C MET A 261 14.15 -4.38 0.04
N VAL A 262 14.53 -3.11 0.22
CA VAL A 262 15.87 -2.75 0.70
C VAL A 262 16.09 -3.26 2.12
N MET A 263 15.12 -3.12 3.03
CA MET A 263 15.22 -3.66 4.39
C MET A 263 15.56 -5.15 4.38
N LEU A 264 14.85 -5.92 3.57
CA LEU A 264 15.09 -7.35 3.39
C LEU A 264 16.54 -7.61 2.96
N PHE A 265 17.01 -6.91 1.93
CA PHE A 265 18.33 -7.16 1.33
C PHE A 265 19.50 -6.68 2.20
N THR A 266 19.28 -5.68 3.06
CA THR A 266 20.30 -5.11 3.94
C THR A 266 20.21 -5.64 5.37
N ASN A 267 19.29 -6.56 5.67
CA ASN A 267 19.02 -7.03 7.03
C ASN A 267 18.67 -5.88 8.00
N ALA A 268 17.99 -4.84 7.50
CA ALA A 268 17.64 -3.70 8.33
C ALA A 268 16.40 -4.02 9.20
N PRO A 269 16.47 -3.85 10.53
CA PRO A 269 15.35 -4.13 11.43
C PRO A 269 14.21 -3.12 11.32
N SER A 270 14.46 -1.96 10.72
CA SER A 270 13.49 -0.88 10.60
C SER A 270 13.67 -0.09 9.30
N ILE A 271 12.57 0.40 8.75
CA ILE A 271 12.52 1.28 7.57
C ILE A 271 13.34 2.57 7.77
N LYS A 272 13.56 2.99 9.02
CA LYS A 272 14.37 4.16 9.36
C LYS A 272 15.84 3.98 9.02
N GLU A 273 16.32 2.75 8.91
CA GLU A 273 17.71 2.44 8.56
C GLU A 273 17.95 2.47 7.04
N VAL A 274 16.87 2.49 6.23
CA VAL A 274 16.96 2.50 4.76
C VAL A 274 16.49 3.83 4.15
N ILE A 275 15.89 4.71 4.97
CA ILE A 275 15.56 6.09 4.59
C ILE A 275 16.61 7.03 5.21
N LEU A 276 17.32 7.78 4.38
CA LEU A 276 18.41 8.68 4.83
C LEU A 276 17.96 9.71 5.89
N PHE A 277 16.73 10.20 5.78
CA PHE A 277 16.12 11.18 6.69
C PHE A 277 14.70 10.75 7.04
N PRO A 278 14.52 9.76 7.94
CA PRO A 278 13.20 9.25 8.27
C PRO A 278 12.40 10.28 9.06
N THR A 279 11.07 10.18 9.02
CA THR A 279 10.23 11.06 9.85
C THR A 279 10.36 10.65 11.32
N LEU A 280 10.80 11.59 12.15
CA LEU A 280 10.93 11.40 13.59
C LEU A 280 9.88 12.22 14.35
N ARG A 281 9.53 11.75 15.55
CA ARG A 281 8.74 12.54 16.47
C ARG A 281 9.54 13.79 16.86
N PRO A 282 8.98 15.01 16.76
CA PRO A 282 9.66 16.21 17.21
C PRO A 282 10.06 16.13 18.69
N GLU A 283 11.28 16.56 19.01
CA GLU A 283 11.68 16.82 20.39
C GLU A 283 10.84 17.99 20.92
N ASN A 284 10.18 17.81 22.07
CA ASN A 284 9.40 18.81 22.83
C ASN A 284 8.96 20.05 22.04
N VAL A 285 7.68 20.11 21.63
CA VAL A 285 7.10 21.31 21.03
C VAL A 285 7.19 22.46 22.03
N VAL A 286 8.29 23.21 22.00
CA VAL A 286 8.33 24.55 22.55
C VAL A 286 7.23 25.27 21.80
N ALA A 287 6.16 25.62 22.51
CA ALA A 287 5.05 26.37 21.96
C ALA A 287 5.64 27.50 21.12
N LYS A 288 5.37 27.48 19.80
CA LYS A 288 5.84 28.54 18.90
C LYS A 288 5.57 29.87 19.58
N PRO A 289 6.57 30.75 19.76
CA PRO A 289 6.31 32.11 20.18
C PRO A 289 5.17 32.65 19.31
N LYS A 290 4.16 33.28 19.92
CA LYS A 290 3.05 33.95 19.20
C LYS A 290 3.52 35.11 18.30
N THR A 291 4.82 35.28 18.11
CA THR A 291 5.42 36.22 17.18
C THR A 291 5.72 35.50 15.88
N SER A 292 5.16 36.00 14.77
CA SER A 292 5.67 35.71 13.43
C SER A 292 7.19 35.82 13.47
N PRO A 293 7.96 34.81 13.02
CA PRO A 293 9.39 34.98 12.84
C PRO A 293 9.55 36.17 11.90
N SER A 294 10.16 37.25 12.38
CA SER A 294 10.60 38.32 11.48
C SER A 294 11.43 37.66 10.40
N THR A 295 11.22 38.06 9.15
CA THR A 295 11.89 37.61 7.93
C THR A 295 13.42 37.73 7.93
N LYS A 296 14.05 38.02 9.07
CA LYS A 296 15.48 38.15 9.22
C LYS A 296 16.10 36.81 9.60
N ASP A 297 16.66 36.21 8.55
CA ASP A 297 17.93 35.48 8.55
C ASP A 297 17.95 34.06 9.14
N TYR A 298 17.39 33.12 8.36
CA TYR A 298 17.93 31.76 8.29
C TYR A 298 19.16 31.73 7.38
N SER A 299 20.15 32.59 7.64
CA SER A 299 21.41 32.58 6.90
C SER A 299 22.37 31.57 7.53
N ILE A 300 22.88 30.63 6.73
CA ILE A 300 24.01 29.76 7.14
C ILE A 300 25.19 30.65 7.52
N SER A 301 25.75 30.43 8.71
CA SER A 301 26.83 31.26 9.26
C SER A 301 28.08 31.25 8.36
N ASN A 302 28.84 32.34 8.39
CA ASN A 302 30.08 32.46 7.62
C ASN A 302 31.12 31.41 8.02
N GLU A 303 31.11 30.94 9.27
CA GLU A 303 31.95 29.85 9.75
C GLU A 303 31.65 28.52 9.03
N VAL A 304 30.37 28.21 8.82
CA VAL A 304 29.97 27.01 8.07
C VAL A 304 30.37 27.13 6.60
N ARG A 305 30.19 28.31 6.00
CA ARG A 305 30.62 28.57 4.61
C ARG A 305 32.13 28.42 4.42
N GLN A 306 32.93 28.89 5.38
CA GLN A 306 34.39 28.74 5.33
C GLN A 306 34.87 27.30 5.51
N LYS A 307 34.13 26.47 6.26
CA LYS A 307 34.44 25.03 6.40
C LYS A 307 34.22 24.24 5.11
N PHE A 308 33.36 24.72 4.21
CA PHE A 308 33.01 24.03 2.96
C PHE A 308 33.17 24.94 1.73
N PRO A 309 34.40 25.40 1.43
CA PRO A 309 34.65 26.30 0.31
C PRO A 309 34.47 25.53 -1.01
N GLY A 310 33.29 25.65 -1.62
CA GLY A 310 32.95 24.94 -2.86
C GLY A 310 31.52 24.41 -2.89
N ILE A 311 30.82 24.39 -1.76
CA ILE A 311 29.41 23.99 -1.69
C ILE A 311 28.53 25.25 -1.78
N SER A 312 27.66 25.29 -2.79
CA SER A 312 26.58 26.29 -2.86
C SER A 312 25.42 25.83 -1.99
N PHE A 313 25.09 26.61 -0.97
CA PHE A 313 23.96 26.33 -0.10
C PHE A 313 22.71 27.06 -0.59
N ALA A 314 21.68 26.32 -0.95
CA ALA A 314 20.34 26.85 -1.20
C ALA A 314 19.41 26.43 -0.05
N TYR A 315 18.50 27.32 0.36
CA TYR A 315 17.41 26.97 1.25
C TYR A 315 16.09 27.48 0.68
N THR A 316 15.02 26.71 0.88
CA THR A 316 13.64 27.10 0.58
C THR A 316 12.87 27.13 1.87
N ILE A 317 12.18 28.23 2.15
CA ILE A 317 11.30 28.33 3.32
C ILE A 317 9.87 28.04 2.87
N ILE A 318 9.34 26.88 3.25
CA ILE A 318 7.92 26.58 3.08
C ILE A 318 7.13 27.20 4.24
N LYS A 319 6.48 28.34 4.01
CA LYS A 319 5.61 28.99 4.99
C LYS A 319 4.16 28.53 4.84
N GLY A 320 3.45 28.36 5.95
CA GLY A 320 1.99 28.26 5.94
C GLY A 320 1.40 26.88 5.62
N VAL A 321 2.18 25.80 5.73
CA VAL A 321 1.64 24.43 5.63
C VAL A 321 0.65 24.20 6.78
N LYS A 322 -0.65 24.32 6.49
CA LYS A 322 -1.71 23.85 7.37
C LYS A 322 -2.01 22.41 7.00
N ILE A 323 -1.40 21.47 7.71
CA ILE A 323 -1.82 20.06 7.66
C ILE A 323 -3.12 19.97 8.45
N LYS A 324 -4.25 19.93 7.75
CA LYS A 324 -5.56 19.68 8.38
C LYS A 324 -5.90 18.21 8.17
N LYS A 325 -6.24 17.49 9.24
CA LYS A 325 -7.07 16.28 9.11
C LYS A 325 -8.42 16.76 8.55
N ARG A 326 -8.90 16.16 7.45
CA ARG A 326 -10.15 16.59 6.81
C ARG A 326 -11.29 16.40 7.82
N GLN A 327 -11.81 17.48 8.38
CA GLN A 327 -13.14 17.46 8.98
C GLN A 327 -14.13 17.56 7.81
N CYS A 328 -14.99 16.54 7.68
CA CYS A 328 -16.10 16.56 6.73
C CYS A 328 -16.87 17.87 6.86
N SER A 329 -16.74 18.74 5.86
CA SER A 329 -17.69 19.82 5.67
C SER A 329 -18.92 19.18 5.04
N LYS A 330 -20.05 19.23 5.76
CA LYS A 330 -21.35 18.92 5.19
C LYS A 330 -21.53 19.77 3.91
N PRO A 331 -21.99 19.18 2.80
CA PRO A 331 -22.32 19.99 1.63
C PRO A 331 -23.43 20.97 2.01
N ARG A 332 -23.24 22.24 1.63
CA ARG A 332 -24.33 23.22 1.60
C ARG A 332 -25.07 23.05 0.28
N GLY A 333 -26.39 22.93 0.37
CA GLY A 333 -27.34 23.12 -0.73
C GLY A 333 -27.45 21.95 -1.67
#